data_AF-A0A368FXI5-F1
#
_entry.id   AF-A0A368FXI5-F1
#
_cell.length_a   1.000
_cell.length_b   1.000
_cell.length_c   1.000
_cell.angle_alpha   90.00
_cell.angle_beta   90.00
_cell.angle_gamma   90.00
#
_symmetry.space_group_name_H-M   'P 1'
#
loop_
_entity.id
_entity.type
_entity.pdbx_description
1 polymer ?
#
loop_
_entity_poly.entity_id
_entity_poly.type
_entity_poly.pdbx_seq_one_letter_code
_entity_poly.pdbx_strand_id
1 'polypeptide(L)'
;MERLRAEQFEAYFGEQINLCGNGLAHVLGIKTHFWVSSCSITDHMAWVLGMPQPSSYIPSLVGMDTTNKMSYLERVRNIYSTFLYVYFMEKSVEQTTEIFRRKYGPHFPHLGKIAGDSDMIFVSTDEFIEIPRPTLPNVVHIGGLGSLEKLGNYELSEVIGQLCPLNLQNRILVF
;
A
#
# COMPACT_ATOMS: atom_id res chain seq x y z
N MET A 1 -14.80 -16.33 10.83
CA MET A 1 -14.86 -14.98 11.43
C MET A 1 -14.78 -15.01 12.94
N GLU A 2 -15.55 -15.86 13.63
CA GLU A 2 -15.49 -15.96 15.11
C GLU A 2 -14.10 -16.30 15.64
N ARG A 3 -13.40 -17.27 15.01
CA ARG A 3 -12.01 -17.59 15.34
C ARG A 3 -11.08 -16.36 15.26
N LEU A 4 -11.16 -15.58 14.17
CA LEU A 4 -10.32 -14.38 14.02
C LEU A 4 -10.68 -13.27 15.01
N ARG A 5 -11.97 -13.15 15.41
CA ARG A 5 -12.37 -12.23 16.48
C ARG A 5 -11.84 -12.68 17.85
N ALA A 6 -11.75 -13.99 18.10
CA ALA A 6 -11.27 -14.52 19.37
C ALA A 6 -9.78 -14.22 19.64
N GLU A 7 -8.96 -14.16 18.58
CA GLU A 7 -7.52 -13.85 18.69
C GLU A 7 -7.23 -12.39 19.10
N GLN A 8 -8.20 -11.48 18.95
CA GLN A 8 -8.08 -10.07 19.35
C GLN A 8 -6.82 -9.37 18.81
N PHE A 9 -6.66 -9.39 17.48
CA PHE A 9 -5.54 -8.72 16.80
C PHE A 9 -5.54 -7.21 17.03
N GLU A 10 -4.36 -6.66 17.26
CA GLU A 10 -4.15 -5.24 17.57
C GLU A 10 -3.66 -4.45 16.34
N ALA A 11 -2.94 -5.12 15.44
CA ALA A 11 -2.43 -4.54 14.20
C ALA A 11 -2.67 -5.45 12.99
N TYR A 12 -2.78 -4.83 11.83
CA TYR A 12 -2.95 -5.50 10.54
C TYR A 12 -1.87 -5.06 9.55
N PHE A 13 -1.20 -6.02 8.91
CA PHE A 13 -0.34 -5.79 7.74
C PHE A 13 -1.09 -6.22 6.49
N GLY A 14 -1.34 -5.26 5.60
CA GLY A 14 -2.06 -5.46 4.36
C GLY A 14 -1.22 -5.31 3.12
N GLU A 15 -1.51 -6.14 2.12
CA GLU A 15 -0.84 -6.09 0.83
C GLU A 15 -1.39 -4.97 -0.07
N GLN A 16 -0.51 -4.44 -0.93
CA GLN A 16 -0.80 -3.36 -1.88
C GLN A 16 -1.73 -3.66 -3.05
N ILE A 17 -1.84 -4.93 -3.47
CA ILE A 17 -2.56 -5.30 -4.71
C ILE A 17 -4.00 -5.69 -4.36
N ASN A 18 -4.19 -6.44 -3.28
CA ASN A 18 -5.49 -7.00 -2.91
C ASN A 18 -5.99 -6.47 -1.57
N LEU A 19 -6.92 -5.51 -1.64
CA LEU A 19 -7.47 -4.82 -0.47
C LEU A 19 -8.53 -5.64 0.31
N CYS A 20 -8.72 -6.92 -0.02
CA CYS A 20 -9.69 -7.75 0.72
C CYS A 20 -9.30 -7.90 2.20
N GLY A 21 -8.01 -7.97 2.51
CA GLY A 21 -7.52 -8.02 3.88
C GLY A 21 -7.82 -6.74 4.66
N ASN A 22 -7.69 -5.56 4.03
CA ASN A 22 -8.08 -4.27 4.64
C ASN A 22 -9.57 -4.26 5.01
N GLY A 23 -10.41 -4.80 4.12
CA GLY A 23 -11.83 -5.00 4.41
C GLY A 23 -12.08 -5.90 5.61
N LEU A 24 -11.35 -7.02 5.71
CA LEU A 24 -11.46 -7.93 6.87
C LEU A 24 -10.96 -7.28 8.16
N ALA A 25 -9.85 -6.56 8.13
CA ALA A 25 -9.32 -5.82 9.27
C ALA A 25 -10.33 -4.79 9.80
N HIS A 26 -11.00 -4.08 8.89
CA HIS A 26 -12.08 -3.15 9.24
C HIS A 26 -13.27 -3.87 9.90
N VAL A 27 -13.69 -5.02 9.37
CA VAL A 27 -14.78 -5.84 9.96
C VAL A 27 -14.41 -6.37 11.36
N LEU A 28 -13.12 -6.66 11.58
CA LEU A 28 -12.60 -7.11 12.87
C LEU A 28 -12.45 -5.96 13.87
N GLY A 29 -12.51 -4.70 13.43
CA GLY A 29 -12.38 -3.51 14.28
C GLY A 29 -10.93 -3.19 14.65
N ILE A 30 -9.96 -3.70 13.88
CA ILE A 30 -8.54 -3.38 14.04
C ILE A 30 -8.35 -1.92 13.65
N LYS A 31 -7.71 -1.13 14.49
CA LYS A 31 -7.47 0.31 14.25
C LYS A 31 -6.10 0.59 13.65
N THR A 32 -5.10 -0.22 13.96
CA THR A 32 -3.74 -0.03 13.47
C THR A 32 -3.51 -0.80 12.18
N HIS A 33 -3.26 -0.07 11.09
CA HIS A 33 -3.15 -0.60 9.73
C HIS A 33 -1.80 -0.22 9.12
N PHE A 34 -1.09 -1.24 8.67
CA PHE A 34 0.17 -1.10 7.97
C PHE A 34 0.01 -1.59 6.53
N TRP A 35 0.37 -0.74 5.58
CA TRP A 35 0.37 -1.10 4.17
C TRP A 35 1.76 -1.60 3.79
N VAL A 36 1.88 -2.81 3.25
CA VAL A 36 3.14 -3.38 2.78
C VAL A 36 3.15 -3.48 1.26
N SER A 37 4.20 -2.91 0.68
CA SER A 37 4.47 -2.88 -0.74
C SER A 37 5.72 -3.70 -1.05
N SER A 38 5.57 -4.75 -1.85
CA SER A 38 6.66 -5.65 -2.25
C SER A 38 7.49 -5.14 -3.42
N CYS A 39 7.05 -4.04 -4.06
CA CYS A 39 7.72 -3.42 -5.20
C CYS A 39 7.79 -1.91 -4.97
N SER A 40 8.21 -1.18 -6.00
CA SER A 40 8.17 0.28 -5.98
C SER A 40 6.76 0.81 -5.89
N ILE A 41 6.59 2.04 -5.43
CA ILE A 41 5.25 2.61 -5.22
C ILE A 41 4.49 2.69 -6.55
N THR A 42 3.48 1.83 -6.69
CA THR A 42 2.70 1.66 -7.93
C THR A 42 1.77 2.84 -8.22
N ASP A 43 1.30 2.97 -9.46
CA ASP A 43 0.38 4.06 -9.83
C ASP A 43 -0.94 4.01 -9.05
N HIS A 44 -1.51 2.82 -8.86
CA HIS A 44 -2.74 2.63 -8.08
C HIS A 44 -2.52 2.95 -6.59
N MET A 45 -1.39 2.54 -6.02
CA MET A 45 -1.06 2.88 -4.64
C MET A 45 -0.89 4.40 -4.47
N ALA A 46 -0.20 5.07 -5.40
CA ALA A 46 -0.10 6.53 -5.42
C ALA A 46 -1.48 7.20 -5.52
N TRP A 47 -2.36 6.67 -6.37
CA TRP A 47 -3.73 7.14 -6.54
C TRP A 47 -4.55 7.03 -5.25
N VAL A 48 -4.57 5.86 -4.61
CA VAL A 48 -5.31 5.63 -3.36
C VAL A 48 -4.80 6.53 -2.22
N LEU A 49 -3.50 6.75 -2.15
CA LEU A 49 -2.84 7.56 -1.12
C LEU A 49 -2.86 9.07 -1.42
N GLY A 50 -3.36 9.48 -2.59
CA GLY A 50 -3.35 10.89 -3.02
C GLY A 50 -1.94 11.45 -3.25
N MET A 51 -0.95 10.59 -3.51
CA MET A 51 0.41 11.02 -3.82
C MET A 51 0.51 11.58 -5.25
N PRO A 52 1.29 12.65 -5.48
CA PRO A 52 1.55 13.16 -6.82
C PRO A 52 2.26 12.12 -7.70
N GLN A 53 1.60 11.69 -8.78
CA GLN A 53 2.14 10.75 -9.77
C GLN A 53 2.13 11.38 -11.18
N PRO A 54 3.03 12.34 -11.47
CA PRO A 54 3.13 12.93 -12.81
C PRO A 54 3.67 11.93 -13.84
N SER A 55 2.77 11.36 -14.65
CA SER A 55 3.08 10.43 -15.74
C SER A 55 3.96 11.00 -16.87
N SER A 56 4.37 12.27 -16.80
CA SER A 56 5.29 12.89 -17.76
C SER A 56 6.74 12.43 -17.58
N TYR A 57 7.13 12.00 -16.37
CA TYR A 57 8.47 11.50 -16.07
C TYR A 57 8.46 10.25 -15.18
N ILE A 58 7.35 9.92 -14.53
CA ILE A 58 7.19 8.67 -13.78
C ILE A 58 6.62 7.61 -14.73
N PRO A 59 7.39 6.56 -15.09
CA PRO A 59 6.91 5.45 -15.89
C PRO A 59 5.88 4.63 -15.12
N SER A 60 4.82 4.22 -15.82
CA SER A 60 3.80 3.33 -15.29
C SER A 60 4.38 1.94 -15.12
N LEU A 61 3.95 1.23 -14.08
CA LEU A 61 4.36 -0.15 -13.81
C LEU A 61 4.05 -1.10 -14.98
N VAL A 62 2.96 -0.85 -15.72
CA VAL A 62 2.53 -1.68 -16.85
C VAL A 62 3.23 -1.28 -18.16
N GLY A 63 3.89 -0.12 -18.20
CA GLY A 63 4.64 0.40 -19.35
C GLY A 63 6.11 0.00 -19.34
N MET A 64 6.39 -1.30 -19.20
CA MET A 64 7.71 -1.89 -18.87
C MET A 64 8.88 -1.48 -19.79
N ASP A 65 8.61 -0.91 -20.96
CA ASP A 65 9.62 -0.51 -21.94
C ASP A 65 10.06 0.96 -21.80
N THR A 66 9.54 1.70 -20.81
CA THR A 66 9.81 3.13 -20.64
C THR A 66 10.71 3.42 -19.45
N THR A 67 11.68 4.33 -19.64
CA THR A 67 12.57 4.80 -18.57
C THR A 67 12.10 6.14 -18.01
N ASN A 68 12.81 6.69 -17.01
CA ASN A 68 12.60 8.06 -16.54
C ASN A 68 12.90 9.14 -17.61
N LYS A 69 13.48 8.77 -18.76
CA LYS A 69 13.70 9.62 -19.92
C LYS A 69 12.82 9.16 -21.08
N MET A 70 11.66 9.80 -21.21
CA MET A 70 10.70 9.54 -22.29
C MET A 70 10.69 10.67 -23.33
N SER A 71 10.64 10.28 -24.60
CA SER A 71 10.24 11.14 -25.72
C SER A 71 8.76 11.54 -25.62
N TYR A 72 8.33 12.51 -26.43
CA TYR A 72 6.95 13.00 -26.38
C TYR A 72 5.89 11.89 -26.56
N LEU A 73 6.08 11.00 -27.55
CA LEU A 73 5.13 9.91 -27.81
C LEU A 73 5.14 8.84 -26.71
N GLU A 74 6.31 8.56 -26.13
CA GLU A 74 6.43 7.66 -24.99
C GLU A 74 5.70 8.22 -23.76
N ARG A 75 5.74 9.54 -23.52
CA ARG A 75 4.96 10.19 -22.46
C ARG A 75 3.46 10.03 -22.66
N VAL A 76 2.98 10.18 -23.90
CA VAL A 76 1.55 10.00 -24.21
C VAL A 76 1.13 8.55 -23.98
N ARG A 77 1.93 7.58 -24.42
CA ARG A 77 1.71 6.16 -24.13
C ARG A 77 1.73 5.89 -22.62
N ASN A 78 2.68 6.47 -21.91
CA ASN A 78 2.83 6.28 -20.48
C ASN A 78 1.62 6.81 -19.71
N ILE A 79 1.14 8.02 -20.04
CA ILE A 79 -0.10 8.57 -19.50
C ILE A 79 -1.26 7.59 -19.71
N TYR A 80 -1.42 7.09 -20.93
CA TYR A 80 -2.47 6.12 -21.25
C TYR A 80 -2.34 4.83 -20.43
N SER A 81 -1.13 4.27 -20.30
CA SER A 81 -0.84 3.08 -19.49
C SER A 81 -1.12 3.31 -18.00
N THR A 82 -0.70 4.44 -17.43
CA THR A 82 -0.99 4.81 -16.04
C THR A 82 -2.51 4.84 -15.80
N PHE A 83 -3.26 5.54 -16.65
CA PHE A 83 -4.72 5.63 -16.50
C PHE A 83 -5.41 4.28 -16.63
N LEU A 84 -5.00 3.45 -17.60
CA LEU A 84 -5.54 2.11 -17.75
C LEU A 84 -5.29 1.26 -16.50
N TYR A 85 -4.05 1.28 -15.99
CA TYR A 85 -3.70 0.48 -14.81
C TYR A 85 -4.50 0.91 -13.58
N VAL A 86 -4.56 2.21 -13.29
CA VAL A 86 -5.37 2.75 -12.19
C VAL A 86 -6.84 2.36 -12.36
N TYR A 87 -7.40 2.51 -13.57
CA TYR A 87 -8.79 2.14 -13.85
C TYR A 87 -9.07 0.65 -13.60
N PHE A 88 -8.20 -0.26 -14.05
CA PHE A 88 -8.39 -1.70 -13.83
C PHE A 88 -8.30 -2.07 -12.35
N MET A 89 -7.35 -1.49 -11.62
CA MET A 89 -7.19 -1.71 -10.20
C MET A 89 -8.37 -1.17 -9.41
N GLU A 90 -8.80 0.08 -9.65
CA GLU A 90 -9.98 0.68 -9.00
C GLU A 90 -11.25 -0.13 -9.28
N LYS A 91 -11.43 -0.61 -10.52
CA LYS A 91 -12.58 -1.48 -10.84
C LYS A 91 -12.55 -2.79 -10.05
N SER A 92 -11.36 -3.38 -9.85
CA SER A 92 -11.21 -4.59 -9.03
C SER A 92 -11.52 -4.31 -7.55
N VAL A 93 -11.08 -3.15 -7.04
CA VAL A 93 -11.39 -2.69 -5.68
C VAL A 93 -12.89 -2.43 -5.51
N GLU A 94 -13.55 -1.84 -6.50
CA GLU A 94 -15.00 -1.59 -6.50
C GLU A 94 -15.81 -2.89 -6.45
N GLN A 95 -15.44 -3.87 -7.29
CA GLN A 95 -16.06 -5.22 -7.27
C GLN A 95 -15.90 -5.88 -5.90
N THR A 96 -14.71 -5.80 -5.32
CA THR A 96 -14.44 -6.37 -4.00
C THR A 96 -15.24 -5.63 -2.92
N THR A 97 -15.31 -4.29 -2.99
CA THR A 97 -16.13 -3.46 -2.10
C THR A 97 -17.61 -3.86 -2.19
N GLU A 98 -18.13 -4.14 -3.38
CA GLU A 98 -19.51 -4.57 -3.56
C GLU A 98 -19.79 -5.90 -2.83
N ILE A 99 -18.85 -6.86 -2.89
CA ILE A 99 -18.95 -8.12 -2.16
C ILE A 99 -19.03 -7.87 -0.65
N PHE A 100 -18.19 -6.97 -0.11
CA PHE A 100 -18.25 -6.59 1.31
C PHE A 100 -19.58 -5.90 1.66
N ARG A 101 -20.08 -5.00 0.80
CA ARG A 101 -21.38 -4.35 1.01
C ARG A 101 -22.55 -5.33 1.00
N ARG A 102 -22.54 -6.34 0.11
CA ARG A 102 -23.54 -7.40 0.09
C ARG A 102 -23.53 -8.24 1.37
N LYS A 103 -22.35 -8.46 1.97
CA LYS A 103 -22.19 -9.31 3.16
C LYS A 103 -22.38 -8.59 4.49
N TYR A 104 -21.86 -7.38 4.62
CA TYR A 104 -21.81 -6.61 5.88
C TYR A 104 -22.72 -5.37 5.89
N GLY A 105 -23.36 -5.06 4.76
CA GLY A 105 -24.37 -4.00 4.64
C GLY A 105 -23.96 -2.90 3.65
N PRO A 106 -24.94 -2.18 3.07
CA PRO A 106 -24.71 -1.21 1.99
C PRO A 106 -23.84 -0.02 2.40
N HIS A 107 -23.74 0.26 3.70
CA HIS A 107 -22.96 1.37 4.26
C HIS A 107 -21.46 1.02 4.45
N PHE A 108 -21.03 -0.17 4.06
CA PHE A 108 -19.62 -0.55 4.18
C PHE A 108 -18.72 0.40 3.37
N PRO A 109 -17.64 0.93 3.97
CA PRO A 109 -16.78 1.91 3.31
C PRO A 109 -16.06 1.33 2.09
N HIS A 110 -15.65 2.20 1.17
CA HIS A 110 -14.87 1.77 0.01
C HIS A 110 -13.52 1.22 0.46
N LEU A 111 -13.11 0.06 -0.06
CA LEU A 111 -11.87 -0.60 0.37
C LEU A 111 -10.63 0.27 0.12
N GLY A 112 -10.60 1.03 -0.99
CA GLY A 112 -9.54 2.01 -1.23
C GLY A 112 -9.45 3.09 -0.15
N LYS A 113 -10.58 3.51 0.43
CA LYS A 113 -10.57 4.48 1.54
C LYS A 113 -10.03 3.86 2.82
N ILE A 114 -10.34 2.59 3.09
CA ILE A 114 -9.80 1.87 4.26
C ILE A 114 -8.30 1.71 4.10
N ALA A 115 -7.83 1.32 2.91
CA ALA A 115 -6.40 1.17 2.65
C ALA A 115 -5.68 2.52 2.70
N GLY A 116 -6.26 3.59 2.16
CA GLY A 116 -5.67 4.93 2.20
C GLY A 116 -5.53 5.53 3.60
N ASP A 117 -6.29 5.01 4.58
CA ASP A 117 -6.24 5.40 6.00
C ASP A 117 -5.21 4.57 6.80
N SER A 118 -4.14 4.09 6.15
CA SER A 118 -3.08 3.33 6.82
C SER A 118 -2.15 4.24 7.64
N ASP A 119 -1.78 3.79 8.84
CA ASP A 119 -0.89 4.54 9.75
C ASP A 119 0.54 4.61 9.21
N MET A 120 1.04 3.51 8.65
CA MET A 120 2.36 3.45 8.02
C MET A 120 2.34 2.60 6.75
N ILE A 121 3.27 2.92 5.86
CA ILE A 121 3.37 2.35 4.54
C ILE A 121 4.80 1.90 4.31
N PHE A 122 5.03 0.60 4.30
CA PHE A 122 6.33 0.00 4.10
C PHE A 122 6.54 -0.33 2.62
N VAL A 123 7.59 0.21 2.02
CA VAL A 123 7.95 -0.03 0.62
C VAL A 123 9.25 -0.81 0.58
N SER A 124 9.25 -1.96 -0.10
CA SER A 124 10.40 -2.89 -0.13
C SER A 124 11.57 -2.42 -1.01
N THR A 125 11.55 -1.19 -1.51
CA THR A 125 12.60 -0.54 -2.30
C THR A 125 13.42 0.42 -1.43
N ASP A 126 14.63 0.73 -1.90
CA ASP A 126 15.46 1.78 -1.31
C ASP A 126 15.07 3.14 -1.92
N GLU A 127 15.03 4.19 -1.10
CA GLU A 127 14.68 5.55 -1.52
C GLU A 127 15.58 6.06 -2.66
N PHE A 128 16.87 5.70 -2.68
CA PHE A 128 17.81 6.13 -3.71
C PHE A 128 17.60 5.47 -5.08
N ILE A 129 16.91 4.32 -5.11
CA ILE A 129 16.59 3.59 -6.35
C ILE A 129 15.20 3.97 -6.87
N GLU A 130 14.36 4.52 -6.00
CA GLU A 130 13.04 5.03 -6.37
C GLU A 130 13.10 6.24 -7.29
N ILE A 131 12.05 6.38 -8.09
CA ILE A 131 11.92 7.53 -8.98
C ILE A 131 11.57 8.74 -8.13
N PRO A 132 12.31 9.86 -8.24
CA PRO A 132 12.13 11.00 -7.35
C PRO A 132 10.73 11.59 -7.50
N ARG A 133 9.93 11.45 -6.45
CA ARG A 133 8.56 11.95 -6.35
C ARG A 133 8.28 12.37 -4.91
N PRO A 134 7.37 13.33 -4.69
CA PRO A 134 6.90 13.63 -3.35
C PRO A 134 6.25 12.39 -2.71
N THR A 135 6.75 11.98 -1.55
CA THR A 135 6.19 10.91 -0.73
C THR A 135 5.48 11.49 0.49
N LEU A 136 4.68 10.65 1.16
CA LEU A 136 4.04 11.02 2.42
C LEU A 136 4.97 10.73 3.61
N PRO A 137 4.87 11.47 4.72
CA PRO A 137 5.73 11.27 5.89
C PRO A 137 5.55 9.91 6.57
N ASN A 138 4.44 9.20 6.29
CA ASN A 138 4.17 7.86 6.78
C ASN A 138 4.63 6.74 5.82
N VAL A 139 5.34 7.09 4.74
CA VAL A 139 5.97 6.11 3.84
C VAL A 139 7.40 5.86 4.29
N VAL A 140 7.71 4.59 4.57
CA VAL A 140 9.02 4.12 5.02
C VAL A 140 9.56 3.12 4.02
N HIS A 141 10.74 3.43 3.47
CA HIS A 141 11.49 2.53 2.61
C HIS A 141 12.25 1.52 3.47
N ILE A 142 11.88 0.24 3.37
CA ILE A 142 12.48 -0.87 4.13
C ILE A 142 13.41 -1.74 3.27
N GLY A 143 13.73 -1.29 2.05
CA GLY A 143 14.74 -1.80 1.12
C GLY A 143 15.26 -3.22 1.35
N GLY A 144 14.88 -4.17 0.49
CA GLY A 144 15.51 -5.50 0.39
C GLY A 144 15.83 -6.18 1.74
N LEU A 145 14.82 -6.80 2.37
CA LEU A 145 14.88 -7.56 3.64
C LEU A 145 15.98 -8.66 3.74
N GLY A 146 16.84 -8.82 2.73
CA GLY A 146 17.87 -9.86 2.62
C GLY A 146 19.22 -9.53 3.25
N SER A 147 19.39 -8.39 3.94
CA SER A 147 20.67 -8.06 4.60
C SER A 147 20.45 -7.37 5.95
N LEU A 148 19.92 -8.13 6.92
CA LEU A 148 19.78 -7.74 8.33
C LEU A 148 21.12 -7.42 9.03
N GLU A 149 22.25 -7.53 8.33
CA GLU A 149 23.58 -7.26 8.90
C GLU A 149 24.00 -5.78 8.78
N LYS A 150 23.29 -4.95 8.00
CA LYS A 150 23.67 -3.55 7.73
C LYS A 150 22.51 -2.55 7.65
N LEU A 151 21.41 -2.78 8.38
CA LEU A 151 20.56 -1.64 8.76
C LEU A 151 21.34 -0.83 9.81
N GLY A 152 22.10 0.16 9.35
CA GLY A 152 22.77 1.10 10.24
C GLY A 152 21.74 1.72 11.18
N ASN A 153 21.83 1.35 12.47
CA ASN A 153 21.16 1.96 13.61
C ASN A 153 19.63 2.16 13.57
N TYR A 154 18.88 1.55 12.65
CA TYR A 154 17.41 1.57 12.67
C TYR A 154 16.89 0.14 12.74
N GLU A 155 16.59 -0.33 13.96
CA GLU A 155 15.82 -1.55 14.10
C GLU A 155 14.37 -1.29 13.66
N LEU A 156 13.75 -2.24 12.95
CA LEU A 156 12.32 -2.18 12.61
C LEU A 156 11.45 -2.01 13.88
N SER A 157 11.93 -2.54 15.01
CA SER A 157 11.36 -2.35 16.36
C SER A 157 11.34 -0.88 16.79
N GLU A 158 12.35 -0.11 16.39
CA GLU A 158 12.53 1.30 16.76
C GLU A 158 11.69 2.21 15.86
N VAL A 159 11.59 1.92 14.56
CA VAL A 159 10.67 2.64 13.64
C VAL A 159 9.21 2.41 14.05
N ILE A 160 8.86 1.16 14.32
CA ILE A 160 7.52 0.82 14.79
C ILE A 160 7.27 1.40 16.20
N GLY A 161 8.26 1.36 17.09
CA GLY A 161 8.14 1.87 18.47
C GLY A 161 8.14 3.39 18.61
N GLN A 162 8.80 4.13 17.70
CA GLN A 162 8.81 5.59 17.69
C GLN A 162 7.49 6.18 17.14
N LEU A 163 6.82 5.48 16.22
CA LEU A 163 5.61 5.95 15.55
C LEU A 163 4.33 5.26 16.03
N CYS A 164 4.45 4.08 16.65
CA CYS A 164 3.34 3.32 17.21
C CYS A 164 3.69 2.86 18.63
N PRO A 165 3.08 3.42 19.70
CA PRO A 165 3.35 3.04 21.08
C PRO A 165 2.77 1.66 21.46
N LEU A 166 2.42 0.83 20.48
CA LEU A 166 1.83 -0.49 20.72
C LEU A 166 2.91 -1.51 21.07
N ASN A 167 2.74 -2.14 22.21
CA ASN A 167 3.52 -3.30 22.62
C ASN A 167 3.03 -4.51 21.80
N LEU A 168 3.51 -4.63 20.55
CA LEU A 168 3.13 -5.64 19.55
C LEU A 168 3.57 -7.06 19.94
N GLN A 169 3.20 -7.51 21.14
CA GLN A 169 3.42 -8.88 21.60
C GLN A 169 2.42 -9.81 20.88
N ASN A 170 2.82 -10.28 19.70
CA ASN A 170 2.27 -11.44 18.97
C ASN A 170 0.80 -11.37 18.49
N ARG A 171 0.13 -10.21 18.53
CA ARG A 171 -1.26 -10.05 18.06
C ARG A 171 -1.37 -9.29 16.74
N ILE A 172 -0.65 -9.81 15.74
CA ILE A 172 -0.57 -9.21 14.41
C ILE A 172 -1.31 -10.09 13.41
N LEU A 173 -2.21 -9.48 12.64
CA LEU A 173 -2.87 -10.11 11.52
C LEU A 173 -2.10 -9.79 10.23
N VAL A 174 -1.62 -10.81 9.54
CA VAL A 174 -0.93 -10.68 8.25
C VAL A 174 -1.73 -11.45 7.21
N PHE A 175 -1.95 -10.85 6.05
CA PHE A 175 -2.63 -11.48 4.91
C PHE A 175 -1.71 -11.51 3.69
#